data_AF-A0A1V6FVR4-F1
#
_entry.id   AF-A0A1V6FVR4-F1
#
_cell.length_a   1.000
_cell.length_b   1.000
_cell.length_c   1.000
_cell.angle_alpha   90.00
_cell.angle_beta   90.00
_cell.angle_gamma   90.00
#
_symmetry.space_group_name_H-M   'P 1'
#
loop_
_entity.id
_entity.type
_entity.pdbx_description
1 polymer ?
#
loop_
_entity_poly.entity_id
_entity_poly.type
_entity_poly.pdbx_seq_one_letter_code
_entity_poly.pdbx_strand_id
1 'polypeptide(L)'
;MVELYFGFENNAIIRHFGINAAGVYAVRTVYRQGNDRTWECQPIVSASRTGQAWILEMAFPWRQLAPDGVIPAEISFNLNRVRSLPGDRLAAWSPTFGLFLAPDRFGRVTLQP
;
A
#
# COMPACT_ATOMS: atom_id res chain seq x y z
N MET A 1 -11.65 3.61 1.15
CA MET A 1 -10.41 3.30 0.42
C MET A 1 -9.69 2.11 1.05
N VAL A 2 -8.77 1.51 0.31
CA VAL A 2 -7.69 0.71 0.88
C VAL A 2 -6.41 1.53 0.88
N GLU A 3 -5.54 1.27 1.83
CA GLU A 3 -4.17 1.79 1.84
C GLU A 3 -3.19 0.62 1.80
N LEU A 4 -2.21 0.69 0.91
CA LEU A 4 -1.12 -0.29 0.81
C LEU A 4 0.20 0.39 1.14
N TYR A 5 1.03 -0.31 1.90
CA TYR A 5 2.37 0.11 2.26
C TYR A 5 3.36 -0.98 1.86
N PHE A 6 4.33 -0.64 1.01
CA PHE A 6 5.43 -1.51 0.60
C PHE A 6 6.73 -0.93 1.18
N GLY A 7 7.32 -1.62 2.14
CA GLY A 7 8.59 -1.26 2.76
C GLY A 7 9.76 -2.02 2.12
N PHE A 8 10.78 -1.26 1.74
CA PHE A 8 12.04 -1.73 1.18
C PHE A 8 13.21 -1.33 2.08
N GLU A 9 14.35 -2.00 1.92
CA GLU A 9 15.61 -1.64 2.61
C GLU A 9 15.41 -1.48 4.14
N ASN A 10 14.82 -2.48 4.79
CA ASN A 10 14.45 -2.43 6.22
C ASN A 10 13.56 -1.21 6.56
N ASN A 11 12.59 -0.94 5.70
CA ASN A 11 11.67 0.20 5.77
C ASN A 11 12.36 1.58 5.64
N ALA A 12 13.59 1.69 5.14
CA ALA A 12 14.19 2.99 4.83
C ALA A 12 13.40 3.73 3.73
N ILE A 13 12.77 2.98 2.83
CA ILE A 13 11.89 3.48 1.77
C ILE A 13 10.53 2.81 1.92
N ILE A 14 9.46 3.60 2.00
CA ILE A 14 8.08 3.07 2.02
C ILE A 14 7.28 3.69 0.89
N ARG A 15 6.83 2.84 -0.04
CA ARG A 15 5.88 3.23 -1.09
C ARG A 15 4.47 3.08 -0.53
N HIS A 16 3.70 4.17 -0.56
CA HIS A 16 2.35 4.20 -0.02
C HIS A 16 1.34 4.52 -1.12
N PHE A 17 0.26 3.74 -1.15
CA PHE A 17 -0.84 3.86 -2.08
C PHE A 17 -2.15 4.02 -1.32
N GLY A 18 -2.92 5.07 -1.59
CA GLY A 18 -4.32 5.17 -1.17
C GLY A 18 -5.22 4.98 -2.38
N ILE A 19 -6.12 4.00 -2.36
CA ILE A 19 -6.95 3.62 -3.52
C ILE A 19 -8.41 3.56 -3.09
N ASN A 20 -9.26 4.36 -3.74
CA ASN A 20 -10.69 4.41 -3.43
C ASN A 20 -11.48 3.31 -4.15
N ALA A 21 -12.78 3.19 -3.84
CA ALA A 21 -13.64 2.13 -4.39
C ALA A 21 -13.91 2.27 -5.92
N ALA A 22 -13.57 3.41 -6.51
CA ALA A 22 -13.66 3.66 -7.95
C ALA A 22 -12.32 3.37 -8.66
N GLY A 23 -11.31 2.86 -7.95
CA GLY A 23 -9.99 2.57 -8.50
C GLY A 23 -9.10 3.81 -8.66
N VAL A 24 -9.58 5.00 -8.28
CA VAL A 24 -8.76 6.22 -8.26
C VAL A 24 -7.76 6.11 -7.12
N TYR A 25 -6.51 6.39 -7.42
CA TYR A 25 -5.41 6.25 -6.49
C TYR A 25 -4.62 7.55 -6.32
N ALA A 26 -3.91 7.64 -5.20
CA ALA A 26 -2.82 8.56 -4.97
C ALA A 26 -1.63 7.80 -4.41
N VAL A 27 -0.41 8.18 -4.83
CA VAL A 27 0.83 7.54 -4.41
C VAL A 27 1.77 8.55 -3.77
N ARG A 28 2.68 8.05 -2.94
CA ARG A 28 3.77 8.82 -2.34
C ARG A 28 4.84 7.89 -1.81
N THR A 29 6.04 8.42 -1.65
CA THR A 29 7.08 7.82 -0.81
C THR A 29 7.02 8.46 0.56
N VAL A 30 6.98 7.64 1.60
CA VAL A 30 6.95 8.10 2.99
C VAL A 30 8.09 7.47 3.78
N TYR A 31 8.40 8.09 4.92
CA TYR A 31 9.31 7.61 5.98
C TYR A 31 10.80 7.94 5.77
N ARG A 32 11.51 8.18 6.89
CA ARG A 32 12.90 8.69 7.09
C ARG A 32 13.36 9.88 6.22
N GLN A 33 13.15 9.82 4.91
CA GLN A 33 13.44 10.87 3.93
C GLN A 33 12.31 11.92 3.80
N GLY A 34 11.16 11.70 4.46
CA GLY A 34 10.05 12.65 4.48
C GLY A 34 8.79 12.14 3.79
N ASN A 35 8.08 13.03 3.09
CA ASN A 35 6.86 12.74 2.35
C ASN A 35 7.00 13.30 0.93
N ASP A 36 7.50 12.45 0.03
CA ASP A 36 7.68 12.78 -1.37
C ASP A 36 6.44 12.37 -2.17
N ARG A 37 5.78 13.37 -2.77
CA ARG A 37 4.59 13.22 -3.62
C ARG A 37 4.91 13.33 -5.11
N THR A 38 6.19 13.43 -5.48
CA THR A 38 6.64 13.53 -6.88
C THR A 38 6.98 12.17 -7.47
N TRP A 39 7.28 11.16 -6.63
CA TRP A 39 7.43 9.79 -7.06
C TRP A 39 6.11 9.19 -7.58
N GLU A 40 6.21 8.42 -8.67
CA GLU A 40 5.09 7.74 -9.34
C GLU A 40 5.42 6.26 -9.60
N CYS A 41 4.42 5.38 -9.42
CA CYS A 41 4.51 3.95 -9.73
C CYS A 41 3.78 3.56 -11.03
N GLN A 42 2.67 4.26 -11.33
CA GLN A 42 1.72 3.93 -12.39
C GLN A 42 1.13 2.50 -12.26
N PRO A 43 0.48 2.16 -11.13
CA PRO A 43 -0.18 0.87 -11.00
C PRO A 43 -1.35 0.73 -11.98
N ILE A 44 -1.61 -0.50 -12.43
CA ILE A 44 -2.83 -0.84 -13.17
C ILE A 44 -3.88 -1.19 -12.11
N VAL A 45 -5.00 -0.47 -12.10
CA VAL A 45 -6.09 -0.68 -11.14
C VAL A 45 -7.40 -0.88 -11.89
N SER A 46 -8.09 -1.97 -11.58
CA SER A 46 -9.45 -2.26 -12.03
C SER A 46 -10.38 -2.28 -10.83
N ALA A 47 -11.53 -1.64 -10.95
CA ALA A 47 -12.54 -1.57 -9.90
C ALA A 47 -13.86 -2.12 -10.42
N SER A 48 -14.49 -3.00 -9.64
CA SER A 48 -15.83 -3.51 -9.92
C SER A 48 -16.69 -3.46 -8.67
N ARG A 49 -18.01 -3.35 -8.87
CA ARG A 49 -19.00 -3.38 -7.79
C ARG A 49 -19.76 -4.69 -7.85
N THR A 50 -19.96 -5.33 -6.70
CA THR A 50 -20.74 -6.56 -6.57
C THR A 50 -21.69 -6.46 -5.38
N GLY A 51 -23.00 -6.33 -5.65
CA GLY A 51 -24.02 -6.14 -4.61
C GLY A 51 -23.68 -5.02 -3.62
N GLN A 52 -23.41 -5.41 -2.37
CA GLN A 52 -23.06 -4.52 -1.24
C GLN A 52 -21.54 -4.35 -1.04
N ALA A 53 -20.73 -4.87 -1.95
CA ALA A 53 -19.27 -4.82 -1.89
C ALA A 53 -18.68 -4.23 -3.18
N TRP A 54 -17.39 -3.96 -3.13
CA TRP A 54 -16.57 -3.63 -4.28
C TRP A 54 -15.32 -4.48 -4.25
N ILE A 55 -14.74 -4.70 -5.42
CA ILE A 55 -13.50 -5.43 -5.62
C ILE A 55 -12.53 -4.47 -6.31
N LEU A 56 -11.28 -4.49 -5.84
CA LEU A 56 -10.15 -3.85 -6.52
C LEU A 56 -9.17 -4.94 -6.92
N GLU A 57 -8.84 -4.98 -8.20
CA GLU A 57 -7.72 -5.74 -8.73
C GLU A 57 -6.61 -4.77 -9.09
N MET A 58 -5.39 -5.05 -8.65
CA MET A 58 -4.27 -4.13 -8.70
C MET A 58 -3.00 -4.85 -9.14
N ALA A 59 -2.26 -4.26 -10.07
CA ALA A 59 -0.94 -4.71 -10.47
C ALA A 59 0.07 -3.57 -10.31
N PHE A 60 1.18 -3.86 -9.64
CA PHE A 60 2.23 -2.88 -9.34
C PHE A 60 3.51 -3.25 -10.10
N PRO A 61 3.95 -2.42 -11.06
CA PRO A 61 5.19 -2.67 -11.79
C PRO A 61 6.43 -2.63 -10.87
N TRP A 62 7.16 -3.74 -10.79
CA TRP A 62 8.37 -3.83 -9.95
C TRP A 62 9.43 -2.79 -10.31
N ARG A 63 9.59 -2.50 -11.62
CA ARG A 63 10.55 -1.53 -12.14
C ARG A 63 10.40 -0.13 -11.51
N GLN A 64 9.19 0.25 -11.11
CA GLN A 64 8.91 1.53 -10.48
C GLN A 64 8.69 1.41 -8.96
N LEU A 65 8.13 0.28 -8.52
CA LEU A 65 7.79 0.04 -7.12
C LEU A 65 9.05 -0.15 -6.26
N ALA A 66 9.93 -1.07 -6.67
CA ALA A 66 11.12 -1.42 -5.90
C ALA A 66 12.28 -0.44 -6.16
N PRO A 67 13.16 -0.22 -5.18
CA PRO A 67 14.46 0.40 -5.41
C PRO A 67 15.20 -0.31 -6.55
N ASP A 68 15.77 0.45 -7.47
CA ASP A 68 16.48 -0.03 -8.67
C ASP A 68 15.67 -0.95 -9.61
N GLY A 69 14.36 -1.11 -9.37
CA GLY A 69 13.49 -1.95 -10.17
C GLY A 69 13.70 -3.46 -10.02
N VAL A 70 14.48 -3.89 -9.03
CA VAL A 70 14.80 -5.29 -8.78
C VAL A 70 13.72 -5.92 -7.89
N ILE A 71 13.24 -7.11 -8.26
CA ILE A 71 12.29 -7.87 -7.43
C ILE A 71 13.04 -8.42 -6.22
N PRO A 72 12.72 -8.02 -4.99
CA PRO A 72 13.38 -8.55 -3.80
C PRO A 72 12.85 -9.95 -3.47
N ALA A 73 13.60 -10.74 -2.71
CA ALA A 73 13.12 -12.03 -2.19
C ALA A 73 12.04 -11.86 -1.11
N GLU A 74 12.00 -10.69 -0.47
CA GLU A 74 11.07 -10.38 0.62
C GLU A 74 10.81 -8.87 0.69
N ILE A 75 9.58 -8.51 1.07
CA ILE A 75 9.19 -7.12 1.38
C ILE A 75 8.54 -7.02 2.76
N SER A 76 8.64 -5.85 3.37
CA SER A 76 7.71 -5.45 4.43
C SER A 76 6.42 -4.94 3.79
N PHE A 77 5.26 -5.38 4.25
CA PHE A 77 3.99 -5.04 3.63
C PHE A 77 2.88 -4.81 4.66
N ASN A 78 1.97 -3.88 4.35
CA ASN A 78 0.68 -3.83 5.03
C ASN A 78 -0.44 -3.39 4.09
N LEU A 79 -1.63 -3.93 4.33
CA LEU A 79 -2.88 -3.61 3.63
C LEU A 79 -3.91 -3.19 4.67
N ASN A 80 -4.53 -2.03 4.46
CA ASN A 80 -5.47 -1.45 5.41
C ASN A 80 -6.76 -1.09 4.69
N ARG A 81 -7.90 -1.23 5.38
CA ARG A 81 -9.21 -0.74 4.93
C ARG A 81 -9.58 0.49 5.75
N VAL A 82 -9.81 1.60 5.05
CA VAL A 82 -10.21 2.88 5.66
C VAL A 82 -11.61 3.25 5.19
N ARG A 83 -12.55 3.33 6.13
CA ARG A 83 -13.89 3.87 5.91
C ARG A 83 -14.05 5.15 6.72
N SER A 84 -13.81 6.28 6.07
CA SER A 84 -13.99 7.64 6.62
C SER A 84 -15.45 8.10 6.45
N LEU A 85 -16.32 7.56 7.29
CA LEU A 85 -17.74 7.92 7.44
C LEU A 85 -18.02 8.01 8.94
N PRO A 86 -19.11 8.67 9.40
CA PRO A 86 -19.40 8.74 10.84
C PRO A 86 -19.27 7.37 11.52
N GLY A 87 -18.39 7.30 12.53
CA GLY A 87 -17.96 6.04 13.15
C GLY A 87 -16.89 5.31 12.33
N ASP A 88 -15.75 5.97 12.07
CA ASP A 88 -14.64 5.47 11.29
C ASP A 88 -14.37 3.98 11.53
N ARG A 89 -14.33 3.21 10.45
CA ARG A 89 -13.96 1.79 10.52
C ARG A 89 -12.61 1.59 9.88
N LEU A 90 -11.66 1.24 10.73
CA LEU A 90 -10.27 0.96 10.40
C LEU A 90 -10.02 -0.53 10.57
N ALA A 91 -9.42 -1.16 9.58
CA ALA A 91 -8.93 -2.53 9.68
C ALA A 91 -7.56 -2.63 8.99
N ALA A 92 -6.70 -3.50 9.51
CA ALA A 92 -5.37 -3.75 8.99
C ALA A 92 -5.17 -5.26 8.84
N TRP A 93 -4.42 -5.67 7.82
CA TRP A 93 -3.98 -7.06 7.68
C TRP A 93 -2.96 -7.40 8.77
N SER A 94 -1.89 -6.60 8.90
CA SER A 94 -0.97 -6.68 10.03
C SER A 94 -1.35 -5.65 11.09
N PRO A 95 -1.65 -6.07 12.34
CA PRO A 95 -2.10 -5.14 13.39
C PRO A 95 -1.08 -4.04 13.71
N THR A 96 -1.48 -2.78 13.59
CA THR A 96 -0.64 -1.62 13.93
C THR A 96 -0.95 -1.01 15.29
N PHE A 97 -2.08 -1.38 15.92
CA PHE A 97 -2.55 -0.86 17.22
C PHE A 97 -2.63 0.67 17.29
N GLY A 98 -2.94 1.32 16.17
CA GLY A 98 -2.98 2.76 16.04
C GLY A 98 -3.13 3.19 14.58
N LEU A 99 -2.37 4.21 14.19
CA LEU A 99 -2.30 4.65 12.80
C LEU A 99 -1.58 3.61 11.91
N PHE A 100 -1.75 3.71 10.59
CA PHE A 100 -1.25 2.70 9.65
C PHE A 100 0.22 2.85 9.27
N LEU A 101 0.81 4.04 9.34
CA LEU A 101 2.24 4.24 9.09
C LEU A 101 3.06 3.82 10.32
N ALA A 102 3.15 2.51 10.54
CA ALA A 102 3.86 1.88 11.64
C ALA A 102 4.79 0.76 11.09
N PRO A 103 5.97 1.11 10.55
CA PRO A 103 6.77 0.18 9.75
C PRO A 103 7.26 -1.05 10.52
N ASP A 104 7.51 -0.91 11.83
CA ASP A 104 7.89 -2.01 12.72
C ASP A 104 6.77 -3.05 12.94
N ARG A 105 5.55 -2.75 12.45
CA ARG A 105 4.38 -3.62 12.53
C ARG A 105 3.96 -4.15 11.16
N PHE A 106 4.67 -3.83 10.09
CA PHE A 106 4.36 -4.39 8.78
C PHE A 106 4.64 -5.89 8.78
N GLY A 107 3.78 -6.64 8.10
CA GLY A 107 4.00 -8.06 7.87
C GLY A 107 5.18 -8.28 6.93
N ARG A 108 5.77 -9.47 6.99
CA ARG A 108 6.81 -9.90 6.05
C ARG A 108 6.18 -10.76 4.97
N VAL A 109 6.45 -10.45 3.71
CA VAL A 109 5.95 -11.20 2.55
C VAL A 109 7.15 -11.70 1.76
N THR A 110 7.32 -13.02 1.71
CA THR A 110 8.30 -13.68 0.84
C THR A 110 7.75 -13.79 -0.56
N LEU A 111 8.54 -13.39 -1.56
CA LEU A 111 8.20 -13.48 -2.97
C LEU A 111 8.84 -14.73 -3.56
N GLN A 112 8.02 -15.60 -4.14
CA GLN A 112 8.49 -16.78 -4.86
C GLN A 112 8.63 -16.45 -6.36
N PRO A 113 9.67 -16.99 -7.03
CA PRO A 113 9.86 -16.82 -8.46
C PRO A 113 8.78 -17.53 -9.30
#